data_AF-A0A8H9C196-F1
#
_entry.id   AF-A0A8H9C196-F1
#
_cell.length_a   1.000
_cell.length_b   1.000
_cell.length_c   1.000
_cell.angle_alpha   90.00
_cell.angle_beta   90.00
_cell.angle_gamma   90.00
#
_symmetry.space_group_name_H-M   'P 1'
#
loop_
_entity.id
_entity.type
_entity.pdbx_description
1 polymer ?
#
loop_
_entity_poly.entity_id
_entity_poly.type
_entity_poly.pdbx_seq_one_letter_code
_entity_poly.pdbx_strand_id
1 'polypeptide(L)' 'MTKPENNMPKSQQILLAIIIVIFILEIVLTAFFVSFSSPIFKGLTILHGILLIIFFTRQVKRKGL' A
#
# COMPACT_ATOMS: atom_id res chain seq x y z
N MET A 1 -33.10 -11.75 6.88
CA MET A 1 -31.69 -12.03 7.18
C MET A 1 -30.83 -11.10 6.33
N THR A 2 -30.58 -9.88 6.79
CA THR A 2 -29.75 -8.92 6.07
C THR A 2 -28.30 -9.27 6.37
N LYS A 3 -27.54 -9.72 5.37
CA LYS A 3 -26.08 -9.68 5.41
C LYS A 3 -25.63 -8.35 4.82
N PRO A 4 -25.33 -7.32 5.61
CA PRO A 4 -24.41 -6.30 5.19
C PRO A 4 -23.14 -6.49 6.02
N GLU A 5 -22.05 -6.90 5.38
CA GLU A 5 -20.74 -6.28 5.60
C GLU A 5 -19.69 -7.06 4.83
N ASN A 6 -19.68 -6.82 3.52
CA ASN A 6 -18.47 -6.97 2.72
C ASN A 6 -17.51 -5.79 2.97
N ASN A 7 -17.53 -5.22 4.19
CA ASN A 7 -16.71 -4.07 4.55
C ASN A 7 -15.30 -4.55 4.82
N MET A 8 -14.33 -3.82 4.28
CA MET A 8 -12.93 -4.10 4.57
C MET A 8 -12.65 -3.83 6.05
N PRO A 9 -12.05 -4.76 6.81
CA PRO A 9 -11.64 -4.54 8.19
C PRO A 9 -10.89 -3.23 8.31
N LYS A 10 -11.14 -2.49 9.40
CA LYS A 10 -10.47 -1.20 9.67
C LYS A 10 -8.94 -1.32 9.55
N SER A 11 -8.35 -2.44 9.98
CA SER A 11 -6.91 -2.70 9.84
C SER A 11 -6.44 -2.80 8.39
N GLN A 12 -7.24 -3.38 7.48
CA GLN A 12 -6.95 -3.42 6.05
C GLN A 12 -7.20 -2.05 5.39
N GLN A 13 -8.19 -1.29 5.84
CA GLN A 13 -8.42 0.09 5.38
C GLN A 13 -7.27 1.01 5.75
N ILE A 14 -6.79 0.94 6.99
CA ILE A 14 -5.64 1.70 7.45
C ILE A 14 -4.38 1.31 6.66
N LEU A 15 -4.14 0.00 6.46
CA LEU A 15 -3.01 -0.45 5.66
C LEU A 15 -3.07 0.07 4.21
N LEU A 16 -4.25 0.02 3.59
CA LEU A 16 -4.46 0.57 2.25
C LEU A 16 -4.23 2.08 2.19
N ALA A 17 -4.71 2.83 3.19
CA ALA A 17 -4.50 4.26 3.27
C ALA A 17 -3.00 4.61 3.36
N ILE A 18 -2.23 3.86 4.17
CA ILE A 18 -0.78 4.04 4.27
C ILE A 18 -0.09 3.78 2.93
N ILE A 19 -0.47 2.70 2.24
CA ILE A 19 0.05 2.36 0.90
C ILE A 19 -0.21 3.51 -0.08
N ILE A 20 -1.44 4.04 -0.11
CA ILE A 20 -1.80 5.15 -1.01
C ILE A 20 -1.01 6.42 -0.69
N VAL A 21 -0.83 6.75 0.59
CA VAL A 21 -0.04 7.93 0.99
C VAL A 21 1.41 7.79 0.56
N ILE A 22 2.01 6.61 0.75
CA ILE A 22 3.39 6.34 0.31
C ILE A 22 3.49 6.44 -1.22
N PHE A 23 2.52 5.90 -1.96
CA PHE A 23 2.48 6.01 -3.41
C PHE A 23 2.44 7.46 -3.91
N ILE A 24 1.60 8.31 -3.30
CA ILE A 24 1.55 9.73 -3.63
C ILE A 24 2.89 10.40 -3.34
N LEU A 25 3.50 10.07 -2.19
CA LEU A 25 4.82 10.60 -1.83
C LEU A 25 5.88 10.19 -2.85
N GLU A 26 5.85 8.95 -3.35
CA GLU A 26 6.75 8.50 -4.41
C GLU A 26 6.54 9.28 -5.71
N ILE A 27 5.30 9.49 -6.14
CA ILE A 27 5.00 10.30 -7.35
C ILE A 27 5.56 11.70 -7.20
N VAL A 28 5.35 12.34 -6.05
CA VAL A 28 5.87 13.67 -5.74
C VAL A 28 7.39 13.64 -5.79
N LEU A 29 8.03 12.72 -5.08
CA LEU A 29 9.49 12.60 -5.07
C LEU A 29 10.05 12.34 -6.47
N THR A 30 9.43 11.49 -7.27
CA THR A 30 9.81 11.25 -8.67
C THR A 30 9.68 12.52 -9.52
N ALA A 31 8.62 13.30 -9.34
CA ALA A 31 8.39 14.52 -10.11
C ALA A 31 9.40 15.63 -9.78
N PHE A 32 9.79 15.77 -8.50
CA PHE A 32 10.72 16.81 -8.05
C PHE A 32 12.20 16.38 -8.08
N PHE A 33 12.47 15.11 -7.78
CA PHE A 33 13.81 14.52 -7.85
C PHE A 33 13.87 13.64 -9.09
N VAL A 34 14.33 14.22 -10.20
CA VAL A 34 14.59 13.51 -11.48
C VAL A 34 15.45 12.25 -11.28
N SER A 35 16.20 12.17 -10.19
CA SER A 35 17.09 11.04 -9.89
C SER A 35 16.42 9.99 -8.99
N PHE A 36 15.79 8.99 -9.61
CA PHE A 36 15.36 7.72 -9.00
C PHE A 36 16.49 6.98 -8.26
N SER A 37 17.75 7.38 -8.44
CA SER A 37 18.90 6.77 -7.78
C SER A 37 19.05 7.14 -6.30
N SER A 38 18.30 8.12 -5.80
CA SER A 38 18.36 8.56 -4.41
C SER A 38 18.13 7.37 -3.44
N PRO A 39 19.02 7.15 -2.46
CA PRO A 39 18.85 6.11 -1.46
C PRO A 39 17.52 6.22 -0.70
N ILE A 40 17.03 7.44 -0.50
CA ILE A 40 15.74 7.72 0.17
C ILE A 40 14.58 7.19 -0.69
N PHE A 41 14.61 7.47 -1.99
CA PHE A 41 13.58 6.99 -2.93
C PHE A 41 13.58 5.46 -2.98
N LYS A 42 14.75 4.83 -3.15
CA LYS A 42 14.87 3.36 -3.16
C LYS A 42 14.36 2.71 -1.88
N GLY A 43 14.71 3.27 -0.71
CA GLY A 43 14.22 2.77 0.58
C GLY A 43 12.71 2.86 0.69
N LEU A 44 12.12 3.98 0.25
CA LEU A 44 10.67 4.17 0.23
C LEU A 44 9.98 3.16 -0.68
N THR A 45 10.52 2.91 -1.88
CA THR A 45 9.96 1.96 -2.84
C THR A 45 10.04 0.52 -2.39
N ILE A 46 11.13 0.13 -1.73
CA ILE A 46 11.24 -1.21 -1.12
C ILE A 46 10.18 -1.37 -0.03
N LEU A 47 10.03 -0.39 0.86
CA LEU A 47 9.02 -0.43 1.93
C LEU A 47 7.61 -0.49 1.34
N HIS A 48 7.33 0.31 0.31
CA HIS A 48 6.03 0.33 -0.36
C HIS A 48 5.69 -1.05 -0.97
N GLY A 49 6.66 -1.67 -1.65
CA GLY A 49 6.52 -3.03 -2.20
C GLY A 49 6.22 -4.08 -1.12
N ILE A 50 6.91 -4.02 0.02
CA ILE A 50 6.66 -4.92 1.16
C ILE A 50 5.22 -4.74 1.67
N LEU A 51 4.76 -3.49 1.84
CA LEU A 51 3.41 -3.21 2.31
C LEU A 51 2.34 -3.74 1.33
N LEU A 52 2.57 -3.61 0.03
CA LEU A 52 1.71 -4.19 -1.00
C LEU A 52 1.63 -5.72 -0.89
N ILE A 53 2.78 -6.40 -0.74
CA ILE A 53 2.80 -7.86 -0.58
C ILE A 53 2.01 -8.28 0.66
N ILE A 54 2.21 -7.61 1.79
CA ILE A 54 1.47 -7.86 3.03
C ILE A 54 -0.02 -7.64 2.82
N PHE A 55 -0.40 -6.55 2.14
CA PHE A 55 -1.80 -6.24 1.84
C PHE A 55 -2.44 -7.32 0.97
N PHE A 56 -1.80 -7.71 -0.14
CA PHE A 56 -2.31 -8.74 -1.03
C PHE A 56 -2.43 -10.10 -0.33
N THR A 57 -1.41 -10.49 0.44
CA THR A 57 -1.44 -11.73 1.23
C THR A 57 -2.64 -11.75 2.19
N ARG A 58 -2.90 -10.63 2.86
CA ARG A 58 -4.07 -10.48 3.75
C ARG A 58 -5.39 -10.51 2.98
N GLN A 59 -5.46 -9.93 1.79
CA GLN A 59 -6.66 -9.95 0.94
C GLN A 59 -6.96 -11.34 0.39
N VAL A 60 -5.94 -12.06 -0.10
CA VAL A 60 -6.06 -13.44 -0.61
C VAL A 60 -6.54 -14.36 0.50
N LYS A 61 -5.88 -14.35 1.66
CA LYS A 61 -6.28 -15.15 2.84
C LYS A 61 -7.71 -14.87 3.29
N ARG A 62 -8.18 -13.63 3.18
CA ARG A 62 -9.56 -13.25 3.56
C ARG A 62 -10.59 -13.68 2.52
N LYS A 63 -10.26 -13.63 1.24
CA LYS A 63 -11.16 -14.02 0.15
C LYS A 63 -11.20 -15.53 -0.09
N GLY A 64 -10.32 -16.29 0.57
CA GLY A 64 -10.28 -17.76 0.47
C GLY A 64 -9.77 -18.25 -0.89
N LEU A 65 -8.94 -17.44 -1.56
CA LEU A 65 -8.19 -17.82 -2.76
C LEU A 65 -6.91 -18.56 -2.38
#